data_AF-A0A8J2NSX1-F1
#
_entry.id   AF-A0A8J2NSX1-F1
#
_cell.length_a   1.000
_cell.length_b   1.000
_cell.length_c   1.000
_cell.angle_alpha   90.00
_cell.angle_beta   90.00
_cell.angle_gamma   90.00
#
_symmetry.space_group_name_H-M   'P 1'
#
loop_
_entity.id
_entity.type
_entity.pdbx_description
1 polymer ?
#
loop_
_entity_poly.entity_id
_entity_poly.type
_entity_poly.pdbx_seq_one_letter_code
_entity_poly.pdbx_strand_id
1 'polypeptide(L)' 'VFRALAIGAKFVFVGRAPMWGLFHSGQQGLENVMGILRNELETLMGQTGCNTLQDINSN' A
#
# COMPACT_ATOMS: atom_id res chain seq x y z
N VAL A 1 -1.31 4.55 1.86
CA VAL A 1 -0.66 3.65 2.86
C VAL A 1 0.50 4.35 3.55
N PHE A 2 1.46 4.89 2.81
CA PHE A 2 2.65 5.58 3.33
C PHE A 2 2.37 6.60 4.46
N ARG A 3 1.50 7.59 4.22
CA ARG A 3 1.16 8.62 5.23
C ARG A 3 0.60 8.03 6.53
N ALA A 4 -0.22 6.98 6.44
CA ALA A 4 -0.78 6.35 7.63
C ALA A 4 0.31 5.65 8.45
N LEU A 5 1.26 4.98 7.78
CA LEU A 5 2.43 4.40 8.43
C LEU A 5 3.33 5.48 9.06
N ALA A 6 3.52 6.61 8.39
CA ALA A 6 4.32 7.73 8.88
C ALA A 6 3.75 8.40 10.14
N ILE A 7 2.42 8.38 10.32
CA ILE A 7 1.76 8.90 11.53
C ILE A 7 1.76 7.85 12.68
N GLY A 8 2.45 6.70 12.49
CA GLY A 8 2.62 5.68 13.51
C GLY A 8 1.68 4.47 13.40
N ALA A 9 0.92 4.33 12.32
CA ALA A 9 0.12 3.12 12.12
C ALA A 9 1.05 1.91 11.85
N LYS A 10 0.76 0.77 12.50
CA LYS A 10 1.48 -0.50 12.24
C LYS A 10 0.97 -1.22 10.99
N PHE A 11 -0.28 -1.00 10.61
CA PHE A 11 -0.93 -1.59 9.44
C PHE A 11 -2.11 -0.70 8.99
N VAL A 12 -2.55 -0.89 7.74
CA VAL A 12 -3.69 -0.18 7.16
C VAL A 12 -4.61 -1.19 6.51
N PHE A 13 -5.89 -1.20 6.91
CA PHE A 13 -6.90 -2.04 6.25
C PHE A 13 -7.41 -1.38 4.98
N VAL A 14 -7.63 -2.20 3.95
CA VAL A 14 -8.20 -1.76 2.66
C VAL A 14 -9.40 -2.66 2.34
N GLY A 15 -10.56 -2.05 2.13
CA GLY A 15 -11.81 -2.80 1.91
C GLY A 15 -12.37 -2.65 0.49
N ARG A 16 -12.79 -1.44 0.12
CA ARG A 16 -13.53 -1.20 -1.15
C ARG A 16 -12.70 -1.49 -2.40
N ALA A 17 -11.44 -1.04 -2.43
CA ALA A 17 -10.57 -1.23 -3.59
C ALA A 17 -10.35 -2.72 -3.96
N PRO A 18 -9.89 -3.60 -3.03
CA PRO A 18 -9.75 -5.02 -3.33
C PRO A 18 -11.09 -5.70 -3.66
N MET A 19 -12.19 -5.27 -3.02
CA MET A 19 -13.53 -5.78 -3.33
C MET A 19 -13.97 -5.46 -4.76
N TRP A 20 -13.74 -4.24 -5.25
CA TRP A 20 -14.04 -3.89 -6.65
C TRP A 20 -13.14 -4.62 -7.64
N GLY A 21 -11.86 -4.79 -7.33
CA GLY A 21 -10.96 -5.64 -8.12
C GLY A 21 -11.48 -7.07 -8.22
N LEU A 22 -11.93 -7.63 -7.10
CA LEU A 22 -12.53 -8.96 -7.03
C LEU A 22 -13.80 -9.06 -7.89
N PHE A 23 -14.67 -8.06 -7.87
CA PHE A 23 -15.88 -8.04 -8.71
C PHE A 23 -15.58 -7.85 -10.20
N HIS A 24 -14.53 -7.12 -10.56
CA HIS A 24 -14.19 -6.81 -11.96
C HIS A 24 -13.55 -7.99 -12.71
N SER A 25 -12.59 -8.70 -12.08
CA SER A 25 -11.85 -9.79 -12.72
C SER A 25 -11.52 -10.95 -11.79
N GLY A 26 -12.34 -11.17 -10.75
CA GLY A 26 -12.09 -12.21 -9.77
C GLY A 26 -10.76 -12.01 -9.06
N GLN A 27 -10.06 -13.12 -8.78
CA GLN A 27 -8.78 -13.10 -8.07
C GLN A 27 -7.72 -12.22 -8.76
N GLN A 28 -7.66 -12.23 -10.10
CA GLN A 28 -6.68 -11.43 -10.83
C GLN A 28 -6.88 -9.93 -10.62
N GLY A 29 -8.14 -9.48 -10.55
CA GLY A 29 -8.46 -8.08 -10.28
C GLY A 29 -8.10 -7.67 -8.85
N LEU A 30 -8.30 -8.57 -7.88
CA LEU A 30 -7.84 -8.37 -6.50
C LEU A 30 -6.32 -8.22 -6.44
N GLU A 31 -5.58 -9.15 -7.06
CA GLU A 31 -4.12 -9.14 -7.10
C GLU A 31 -3.57 -7.88 -7.78
N ASN A 32 -4.19 -7.43 -8.87
CA ASN A 32 -3.83 -6.20 -9.55
C ASN A 32 -3.98 -4.98 -8.63
N VAL A 33 -5.11 -4.85 -7.92
CA VAL A 33 -5.32 -3.73 -6.98
C VAL A 33 -4.30 -3.75 -5.85
N MET A 34 -4.00 -4.94 -5.31
CA MET A 34 -2.96 -5.08 -4.27
C MET A 34 -1.57 -4.75 -4.81
N GLY A 35 -1.27 -5.12 -6.06
CA GLY A 35 -0.04 -4.76 -6.76
C GLY A 35 0.12 -3.26 -6.95
N ILE A 36 -0.95 -2.55 -7.34
CA ILE A 36 -0.95 -1.08 -7.47
C ILE A 36 -0.62 -0.42 -6.12
N LEU A 37 -1.30 -0.83 -5.05
CA LEU A 37 -1.06 -0.28 -3.71
C LEU A 37 0.37 -0.53 -3.23
N ARG A 38 0.94 -1.69 -3.56
CA ARG A 38 2.33 -2.02 -3.24
C ARG A 38 3.30 -1.18 -4.03
N ASN A 39 3.09 -1.04 -5.33
CA ASN A 39 3.96 -0.26 -6.21
C ASN A 39 3.97 1.23 -5.83
N GLU A 40 2.80 1.80 -5.49
CA GLU A 40 2.74 3.16 -4.96
C GLU A 40 3.51 3.31 -3.64
N LEU A 41 3.41 2.33 -2.74
CA LEU A 41 4.17 2.35 -1.49
C LEU A 41 5.68 2.32 -1.76
N GLU A 42 6.16 1.43 -2.62
CA GLU A 42 7.57 1.32 -3.00
C GLU A 42 8.07 2.60 -3.71
N THR A 43 7.25 3.19 -4.58
CA THR A 43 7.55 4.46 -5.24
C THR A 43 7.71 5.59 -4.25
N LEU A 44 6.80 5.72 -3.28
CA LEU A 44 6.88 6.75 -2.24
C LEU A 44 8.08 6.54 -1.33
N MET A 45 8.36 5.28 -0.93
CA MET A 45 9.55 4.93 -0.16
C MET A 45 10.84 5.34 -0.89
N GLY A 46 10.93 5.10 -2.20
CA GLY A 46 12.06 5.53 -3.02
C GLY A 46 12.19 7.05 -3.11
N GLN A 47 11.07 7.78 -3.21
CA GLN A 47 11.07 9.25 -3.25
C GLN A 47 11.44 9.89 -1.90
N THR A 48 11.09 9.28 -0.78
CA THR A 48 11.40 9.78 0.56
C THR A 48 12.72 9.25 1.12
N GLY A 49 13.41 8.38 0.39
CA GLY A 49 14.67 7.76 0.84
C GLY A 49 14.50 6.75 1.98
N CYS A 50 13.28 6.21 2.17
CA CYS A 50 13.01 5.17 3.17
C CYS A 50 13.30 3.80 2.56
N ASN A 51 14.37 3.12 2.98
CA ASN A 51 14.71 1.78 2.47
C ASN A 51 13.90 0.68 3.16
N THR A 52 13.46 0.91 4.39
CA THR A 52 12.68 -0.04 5.18
C THR A 52 11.35 0.55 5.62
N LEU A 53 10.39 -0.33 5.95
CA LEU A 53 9.11 0.10 6.54
C LEU A 53 9.27 0.78 7.90
N GLN A 54 10.38 0.52 8.60
CA GLN A 54 10.69 1.13 9.89
C GLN A 54 11.13 2.59 9.71
N ASP A 55 11.85 2.88 8.63
CA ASP A 55 12.31 4.23 8.29
C ASP A 55 11.15 5.20 8.06
N ILE A 56 9.98 4.69 7.64
CA ILE A 56 8.77 5.50 7.40
C ILE A 56 8.24 6.11 8.71
N ASN A 57 8.44 5.44 9.85
CA ASN A 57 7.92 5.86 11.15
C ASN A 57 8.95 6.70 11.94
N SER A 58 10.22 6.70 11.51
CA SER A 58 11.31 7.41 12.15
C SER A 58 11.59 8.80 11.56
N ASN A 59 10.85 9.21 10.53
CA ASN A 59 10.89 10.53 9.88
C ASN A 59 9.68 11.35 10.31
#